data_AF-A0A077ZJ40-F1
#
_entry.id   AF-A0A077ZJ40-F1
#
_cell.length_a   1.000
_cell.length_b   1.000
_cell.length_c   1.000
_cell.angle_alpha   90.00
_cell.angle_beta   90.00
_cell.angle_gamma   90.00
#
_symmetry.space_group_name_H-M   'P 1'
#
loop_
_entity.id
_entity.type
_entity.pdbx_description
1 polymer ?
#
loop_
_entity_poly.entity_id
_entity_poly.type
_entity_poly.pdbx_seq_one_letter_code
_entity_poly.pdbx_strand_id
1 'polypeptide(L)'
;MKKVMKEYQKRVKKLFINLNEALRPKSWEERITEEFGENPLECSCCDQSADKIVETAKRTGASVSGPIPLPTERSLYTVIRATHKYKDSREQFEMRTHKRLIDIVNPTPKTVDALMKLDLPSGKKVGMTQIFTESGELIPVTVIEATPNIVLQVKTMENDGYEAVQLGYQDMREVLSNKPAKGHVAKANTAPKRFIREFKDVELGDYEVGKEVKVDTFQAGDIIDVTGTTKGKGFQGVIKRHGQSRGPMAHGSRYHRRPGSMGPVAPNRVFKNKKLAGRMGGNRVTIQNLEIVRVDADRNVILVKGNVPGAKKSLITIKSAVKAK
;
A
#
# COMPACT_ATOMS: atom_id res chain seq x y z
N MET A 1 59.50 -34.16 9.70
CA MET A 1 59.06 -32.77 9.95
C MET A 1 58.27 -32.12 8.81
N LYS A 2 58.77 -32.01 7.56
CA LYS A 2 58.05 -31.30 6.46
C LYS A 2 56.61 -31.80 6.19
N LYS A 3 56.35 -33.11 6.28
CA LYS A 3 55.02 -33.72 6.05
C LYS A 3 53.99 -33.27 7.10
N VAL A 4 54.37 -33.34 8.38
CA VAL A 4 53.56 -32.87 9.53
C VAL A 4 53.25 -31.38 9.41
N MET A 5 54.20 -30.57 8.96
CA MET A 5 53.98 -29.13 8.81
C MET A 5 53.07 -28.75 7.65
N LYS A 6 53.15 -29.49 6.54
CA LYS A 6 52.23 -29.33 5.41
C LYS A 6 50.80 -29.70 5.81
N GLU A 7 50.65 -30.75 6.62
CA GLU A 7 49.36 -31.22 7.11
C GLU A 7 48.75 -30.27 8.15
N TYR A 8 49.57 -29.74 9.07
CA TYR A 8 49.16 -28.69 10.00
C TYR A 8 48.73 -27.41 9.25
N GLN A 9 49.53 -26.93 8.28
CA GLN A 9 49.15 -25.79 7.46
C GLN A 9 47.85 -26.03 6.68
N LYS A 10 47.64 -27.25 6.16
CA LYS A 10 46.40 -27.62 5.48
C LYS A 10 45.22 -27.62 6.44
N ARG A 11 45.40 -28.13 7.68
CA ARG A 11 44.38 -28.14 8.74
C ARG A 11 44.04 -26.73 9.20
N VAL A 12 45.04 -25.90 9.49
CA VAL A 12 44.87 -24.48 9.86
C VAL A 12 44.21 -23.70 8.74
N LYS A 13 44.63 -23.88 7.48
CA LYS A 13 44.00 -23.22 6.32
C LYS A 13 42.55 -23.67 6.14
N LYS A 14 42.25 -24.96 6.35
CA LYS A 14 40.87 -25.49 6.30
C LYS A 14 40.02 -24.94 7.44
N LEU A 15 40.58 -24.85 8.65
CA LEU A 15 39.92 -24.28 9.82
C LEU A 15 39.67 -22.78 9.63
N PHE A 16 40.62 -22.06 9.03
CA PHE A 16 40.48 -20.65 8.68
C PHE A 16 39.44 -20.42 7.58
N ILE A 17 39.39 -21.26 6.54
CA ILE A 17 38.34 -21.23 5.51
C ILE A 17 36.97 -21.50 6.15
N ASN A 18 36.83 -22.54 6.98
CA ASN A 18 35.58 -22.82 7.69
C ASN A 18 35.17 -21.65 8.61
N LEU A 19 36.12 -21.03 9.33
CA LEU A 19 35.82 -19.87 10.17
C LEU A 19 35.39 -18.67 9.33
N ASN A 20 36.06 -18.44 8.19
CA ASN A 20 35.72 -17.35 7.27
C ASN A 20 34.42 -17.60 6.51
N GLU A 21 34.05 -18.86 6.23
CA GLU A 21 32.74 -19.22 5.66
C GLU A 21 31.64 -19.07 6.70
N ALA A 22 31.86 -19.48 7.94
CA ALA A 22 30.91 -19.30 9.05
C ALA A 22 30.73 -17.83 9.45
N LEU A 23 31.78 -17.02 9.34
CA LEU A 23 31.75 -15.57 9.59
C LEU A 23 31.54 -14.74 8.32
N ARG A 24 31.44 -15.38 7.13
CA ARG A 24 31.18 -14.63 5.90
C ARG A 24 29.83 -13.97 6.09
N PRO A 25 29.72 -12.64 5.95
CA PRO A 25 28.39 -12.04 5.88
C PRO A 25 27.68 -12.73 4.73
N LYS A 26 26.59 -13.44 5.05
CA LYS A 26 25.73 -14.07 4.04
C LYS A 26 25.52 -13.08 2.90
N SER A 27 25.71 -13.53 1.67
CA SER A 27 25.47 -12.68 0.50
C SER A 27 24.03 -12.16 0.57
N TRP A 28 23.75 -11.02 -0.06
CA TRP A 28 22.40 -10.46 -0.05
C TRP A 28 21.38 -11.49 -0.60
N GLU A 29 21.78 -12.28 -1.59
CA GLU A 29 21.01 -13.40 -2.15
C GLU A 29 20.75 -14.51 -1.12
N GLU A 30 21.76 -14.93 -0.36
CA GLU A 30 21.64 -15.95 0.70
C GLU A 30 20.69 -15.50 1.82
N ARG A 31 20.76 -14.22 2.23
CA ARG A 31 19.86 -13.66 3.25
C ARG A 31 18.41 -13.65 2.80
N ILE A 32 18.14 -13.30 1.56
CA ILE A 32 16.77 -13.24 1.05
C ILE A 32 16.23 -14.65 0.79
N THR A 33 17.06 -15.57 0.27
CA THR A 33 16.65 -16.97 0.09
C THR A 33 16.30 -17.63 1.43
N GLU A 34 17.01 -17.29 2.50
CA GLU A 34 16.70 -17.79 3.85
C GLU A 34 15.43 -17.15 4.45
N GLU A 35 15.15 -15.87 4.14
CA GLU A 35 13.97 -15.16 4.64
C GLU A 35 12.69 -15.49 3.87
N PHE A 36 12.79 -15.76 2.56
CA PHE A 36 11.65 -16.00 1.66
C PHE A 36 11.55 -17.43 1.13
N GLY A 37 12.54 -18.30 1.38
CA GLY A 37 12.56 -19.70 0.96
C GLY A 37 12.99 -19.95 -0.50
N GLU A 38 13.01 -18.93 -1.36
CA GLU A 38 13.39 -19.02 -2.77
C GLU A 38 14.27 -17.84 -3.20
N ASN A 39 15.14 -18.06 -4.19
CA ASN A 39 16.02 -17.04 -4.74
C ASN A 39 15.20 -15.99 -5.52
N PRO A 40 15.18 -14.70 -5.14
CA PRO A 40 14.35 -13.67 -5.80
C PRO A 40 14.74 -13.39 -7.25
N LEU A 41 15.95 -13.80 -7.65
CA LEU A 41 16.45 -13.64 -9.01
C LEU A 41 15.97 -14.75 -9.94
N GLU A 42 15.45 -15.86 -9.40
CA GLU A 42 14.83 -16.93 -10.15
C GLU A 42 13.31 -16.68 -10.22
N CYS A 43 12.78 -16.49 -11.44
CA CYS A 43 11.35 -16.27 -11.68
C CYS A 43 10.57 -17.61 -11.64
N SER A 44 10.85 -18.48 -10.68
CA SER A 44 10.14 -19.77 -10.50
C SER A 44 8.62 -19.55 -10.47
N CYS A 45 8.16 -18.52 -9.75
CA CYS A 45 6.75 -18.20 -9.59
C CYS A 45 6.09 -17.67 -10.87
N CYS A 46 6.82 -16.92 -11.70
CA CYS A 46 6.33 -16.41 -12.99
C CYS A 46 6.11 -17.58 -13.94
N ASP A 47 7.04 -18.53 -13.90
CA ASP A 47 7.04 -19.72 -14.74
C ASP A 47 5.95 -20.67 -14.28
N GLN A 48 5.85 -20.93 -12.97
CA GLN A 48 4.74 -21.67 -12.36
C GLN A 48 3.37 -21.05 -12.64
N SER A 49 3.26 -19.71 -12.62
CA SER A 49 1.99 -19.02 -12.91
C SER A 49 1.63 -19.13 -14.39
N ALA A 50 2.61 -18.96 -15.28
CA ALA A 50 2.44 -19.15 -16.72
C ALA A 50 2.04 -20.60 -17.04
N ASP A 51 2.68 -21.57 -16.41
CA ASP A 51 2.39 -23.00 -16.57
C ASP A 51 0.97 -23.33 -16.10
N LYS A 52 0.53 -22.80 -14.95
CA LYS A 52 -0.85 -22.97 -14.45
C LYS A 52 -1.89 -22.38 -15.40
N ILE A 53 -1.62 -21.22 -16.00
CA ILE A 53 -2.49 -20.58 -17.00
C ILE A 53 -2.59 -21.47 -18.24
N VAL A 54 -1.46 -21.96 -18.75
CA VAL A 54 -1.40 -22.83 -19.93
C VAL A 54 -2.10 -24.17 -19.65
N GLU A 55 -1.89 -24.76 -18.49
CA GLU A 55 -2.53 -26.02 -18.08
C GLU A 55 -4.05 -25.87 -17.97
N THR A 56 -4.51 -24.77 -17.37
CA THR A 56 -5.94 -24.47 -17.20
C THR A 56 -6.62 -24.20 -18.54
N ALA A 57 -5.94 -23.47 -19.44
CA ALA A 57 -6.43 -23.21 -20.78
C ALA A 57 -6.46 -24.49 -21.64
N LYS A 58 -5.45 -25.36 -21.56
CA LYS A 58 -5.46 -26.69 -22.21
C LYS A 58 -6.55 -27.60 -21.65
N ARG A 59 -6.73 -27.65 -20.32
CA ARG A 59 -7.76 -28.47 -19.65
C ARG A 59 -9.18 -28.11 -20.10
N THR A 60 -9.41 -26.84 -20.43
CA THR A 60 -10.72 -26.35 -20.89
C THR A 60 -10.93 -26.46 -22.40
N GLY A 61 -9.92 -26.94 -23.15
CA GLY A 61 -10.01 -27.20 -24.58
C GLY A 61 -9.64 -26.02 -25.47
N ALA A 62 -9.06 -24.94 -24.94
CA ALA A 62 -8.56 -23.84 -25.76
C ALA A 62 -7.18 -24.18 -26.36
N SER A 63 -6.94 -23.75 -27.60
CA SER A 63 -5.60 -23.82 -28.20
C SER A 63 -4.71 -22.72 -27.62
N VAL A 64 -3.53 -23.07 -27.11
CA VAL A 64 -2.61 -22.12 -26.46
C VAL A 64 -1.27 -22.13 -27.19
N SER A 65 -0.74 -20.94 -27.48
CA SER A 65 0.61 -20.70 -27.97
C SER A 65 1.41 -19.94 -26.90
N GLY A 66 2.61 -20.42 -26.56
CA GLY A 66 3.41 -19.92 -25.44
C GLY A 66 3.52 -20.91 -24.27
N PRO A 67 4.23 -20.57 -23.18
CA PRO A 67 4.66 -19.21 -22.79
C PRO A 67 5.99 -18.78 -23.43
N ILE A 68 5.96 -17.73 -24.25
CA ILE A 68 7.18 -17.15 -24.84
C ILE A 68 7.81 -16.18 -23.83
N PRO A 69 9.07 -16.38 -23.39
CA PRO A 69 9.76 -15.40 -22.57
C PRO A 69 10.10 -14.17 -23.42
N LEU A 70 9.54 -13.02 -23.04
CA LEU A 70 9.91 -11.73 -23.61
C LEU A 70 11.16 -11.17 -22.91
N PRO A 71 11.92 -10.25 -23.56
CA PRO A 71 13.13 -9.68 -22.98
C PRO A 71 12.89 -9.10 -21.59
N THR A 72 13.76 -9.50 -20.64
CA THR A 72 13.71 -9.01 -19.25
C THR A 72 14.18 -7.56 -19.20
N GLU A 73 13.33 -6.66 -18.71
CA GLU A 73 13.75 -5.30 -18.40
C GLU A 73 14.52 -5.28 -17.07
N ARG A 74 15.76 -4.79 -17.10
CA ARG A 74 16.60 -4.65 -15.90
C ARG A 74 16.72 -3.17 -15.53
N SER A 75 16.31 -2.84 -14.32
CA SER A 75 16.55 -1.52 -13.71
C SER A 75 17.53 -1.65 -12.56
N LEU A 76 18.60 -0.84 -12.59
CA LEU A 76 19.66 -0.82 -11.59
C LEU A 76 19.57 0.46 -10.77
N TYR A 77 19.49 0.31 -9.45
CA TYR A 77 19.42 1.39 -8.49
C TYR A 77 20.64 1.36 -7.58
N THR A 78 21.48 2.39 -7.66
CA THR A 78 22.61 2.56 -6.75
C THR A 78 22.17 3.33 -5.52
N VAL A 79 22.25 2.71 -4.34
CA VAL A 79 21.95 3.33 -3.06
C VAL A 79 23.23 3.37 -2.21
N ILE A 80 23.40 4.41 -1.40
CA ILE A 80 24.52 4.51 -0.46
C ILE A 80 24.23 3.58 0.72
N ARG A 81 25.19 2.72 1.11
CA ARG A 81 25.00 1.75 2.22
C ARG A 81 24.74 2.40 3.57
N ALA A 82 25.38 3.53 3.84
CA ALA A 82 25.30 4.21 5.13
C ALA A 82 25.26 5.72 4.94
N THR A 83 24.41 6.40 5.72
CA THR A 83 24.24 7.85 5.64
C THR A 83 25.50 8.64 6.02
N HIS A 84 26.43 8.05 6.78
CA HIS A 84 27.54 8.81 7.37
C HIS A 84 28.90 8.09 7.38
N LYS A 85 29.03 6.89 7.95
CA LYS A 85 30.37 6.29 8.20
C LYS A 85 30.99 5.50 7.03
N TYR A 86 30.28 5.30 5.92
CA TYR A 86 30.80 4.62 4.72
C TYR A 86 30.16 5.17 3.43
N LYS A 87 30.15 6.49 3.25
CA LYS A 87 29.43 7.18 2.17
C LYS A 87 29.87 6.75 0.76
N ASP A 88 31.13 6.35 0.59
CA ASP A 88 31.63 5.87 -0.70
C ASP A 88 31.27 4.40 -0.97
N SER A 89 30.78 3.68 0.05
CA SER A 89 30.26 2.33 -0.12
C SER A 89 28.86 2.38 -0.72
N ARG A 90 28.77 1.96 -1.98
CA ARG A 90 27.54 1.90 -2.77
C ARG A 90 27.04 0.47 -2.83
N GLU A 91 25.73 0.31 -2.71
CA GLU A 91 25.02 -0.95 -2.93
C GLU A 91 24.18 -0.81 -4.19
N GLN A 92 24.24 -1.82 -5.05
CA GLN A 92 23.47 -1.86 -6.28
C GLN A 92 22.28 -2.80 -6.04
N PHE A 93 21.08 -2.25 -6.15
CA PHE A 93 19.85 -3.03 -6.18
C PHE A 93 19.43 -3.20 -7.64
N GLU A 94 19.06 -4.41 -8.02
CA GLU A 94 18.48 -4.66 -9.33
C GLU A 94 17.04 -5.09 -9.22
N MET A 95 16.19 -4.57 -10.10
CA MET A 95 14.84 -5.06 -10.32
C MET A 95 14.76 -5.56 -11.76
N ARG A 96 14.46 -6.85 -11.90
CA ARG A 96 14.26 -7.53 -13.18
C ARG A 96 12.76 -7.76 -13.38
N THR A 97 12.21 -7.23 -14.46
CA THR A 97 10.83 -7.48 -14.86
C THR A 97 10.83 -8.55 -15.93
N HIS A 98 10.42 -9.77 -15.56
CA HIS A 98 10.24 -10.87 -16.50
C HIS A 98 8.83 -10.81 -17.08
N LYS A 99 8.71 -10.99 -18.40
CA LYS A 99 7.43 -10.98 -19.12
C LYS A 99 7.27 -12.32 -19.84
N ARG A 100 6.08 -12.91 -19.76
CA ARG A 100 5.69 -14.12 -20.50
C ARG A 100 4.50 -13.77 -21.39
N LEU A 101 4.63 -14.04 -22.69
CA LEU A 101 3.52 -13.92 -23.64
C LEU A 101 2.83 -15.28 -23.76
N ILE A 102 1.52 -15.31 -23.55
CA ILE A 102 0.67 -16.50 -23.70
C ILE A 102 -0.51 -16.08 -24.56
N ASP A 103 -0.59 -16.64 -25.76
CA ASP A 103 -1.71 -16.43 -26.67
C ASP A 103 -2.69 -17.59 -26.54
N ILE A 104 -3.92 -17.30 -26.12
CA ILE A 104 -5.00 -18.29 -26.11
C ILE A 104 -5.84 -18.07 -27.37
N VAL A 105 -5.65 -18.95 -28.34
CA VAL A 105 -6.40 -18.94 -29.60
C VAL A 105 -7.72 -19.68 -29.36
N ASN A 106 -8.84 -19.05 -29.72
CA ASN A 106 -10.22 -19.55 -29.55
C ASN A 106 -10.61 -19.87 -28.09
N PRO A 107 -10.79 -18.86 -27.23
CA PRO A 107 -11.25 -19.08 -25.85
C PRO A 107 -12.70 -19.55 -25.83
N THR A 108 -12.97 -20.65 -25.12
CA THR A 108 -14.35 -21.04 -24.79
C THR A 108 -14.84 -20.25 -23.56
N PRO A 109 -16.15 -20.01 -23.37
CA PRO A 109 -16.66 -19.35 -22.16
C PRO A 109 -16.22 -20.06 -20.86
N LYS A 110 -16.09 -21.39 -20.92
CA LYS A 110 -15.57 -22.22 -19.82
C LYS A 110 -14.09 -21.95 -19.53
N THR A 111 -13.29 -21.67 -20.57
CA THR A 111 -11.87 -21.28 -20.43
C THR A 111 -11.76 -19.94 -19.71
N VAL A 112 -12.58 -18.96 -20.07
CA VAL A 112 -12.57 -17.63 -19.44
C VAL A 112 -12.91 -17.72 -17.95
N ASP A 113 -13.97 -18.46 -17.60
CA ASP A 113 -14.38 -18.66 -16.22
C ASP A 113 -13.32 -19.42 -15.39
N ALA A 114 -12.69 -20.46 -15.95
CA ALA A 114 -11.63 -21.19 -15.28
C ALA A 114 -10.37 -20.33 -15.04
N LEU A 115 -10.03 -19.45 -16.00
CA LEU A 115 -8.91 -18.52 -15.84
C LEU A 115 -9.20 -17.41 -14.83
N MET A 116 -10.45 -16.95 -14.73
CA MET A 116 -10.87 -15.98 -13.72
C MET A 116 -10.80 -16.54 -12.29
N LYS A 117 -11.04 -17.85 -12.13
CA LYS A 117 -11.02 -18.56 -10.84
C LYS A 117 -9.63 -18.98 -10.35
N LEU A 118 -8.55 -18.59 -11.04
CA LEU A 118 -7.19 -18.84 -10.57
C LEU A 118 -6.85 -17.92 -9.38
N ASP A 119 -6.74 -18.52 -8.19
CA ASP A 119 -6.35 -17.83 -6.95
C ASP A 119 -4.88 -17.41 -6.98
N LEU A 120 -4.66 -16.09 -7.07
CA LEU A 120 -3.38 -15.45 -6.81
C LEU A 120 -3.48 -14.61 -5.53
N PRO A 121 -2.53 -14.76 -4.58
CA PRO A 121 -2.68 -14.23 -3.22
C PRO A 121 -2.60 -12.71 -3.10
N SER A 122 -3.44 -12.22 -2.18
CA SER A 122 -3.99 -10.87 -1.98
C SER A 122 -3.25 -10.07 -0.89
N GLY A 123 -3.54 -8.75 -0.81
CA GLY A 123 -2.80 -7.83 0.05
C GLY A 123 -3.46 -6.48 0.32
N LYS A 124 -2.60 -5.50 0.65
CA LYS A 124 -2.87 -4.20 1.29
C LYS A 124 -2.56 -3.01 0.42
N LYS A 125 -3.44 -1.97 0.34
CA LYS A 125 -3.32 -0.73 -0.50
C LYS A 125 -2.02 -0.72 -1.29
N VAL A 126 -2.01 -1.54 -2.34
CA VAL A 126 -0.78 -2.06 -2.96
C VAL A 126 -0.17 -0.97 -3.84
N GLY A 127 -1.02 -0.29 -4.60
CA GLY A 127 -0.64 0.77 -5.52
C GLY A 127 -1.84 1.36 -6.25
N MET A 128 -1.53 2.28 -7.16
CA MET A 128 -2.44 2.64 -8.25
C MET A 128 -2.20 1.65 -9.38
N THR A 129 -3.28 1.27 -10.05
CA THR A 129 -3.24 0.45 -11.26
C THR A 129 -4.12 1.13 -12.31
N GLN A 130 -3.99 0.68 -13.55
CA GLN A 130 -4.85 1.12 -14.64
C GLN A 130 -5.69 -0.07 -15.09
N ILE A 131 -6.98 0.15 -15.28
CA ILE A 131 -7.91 -0.83 -15.81
C ILE A 131 -8.45 -0.29 -17.13
N PHE A 132 -8.57 -1.17 -18.12
CA PHE A 132 -9.24 -0.88 -19.38
C PHE A 132 -10.71 -1.27 -19.25
N THR A 133 -11.61 -0.35 -19.60
CA THR A 133 -13.03 -0.66 -19.76
C THR A 133 -13.27 -1.45 -21.05
N GLU A 134 -14.47 -2.01 -21.19
CA GLU A 134 -14.90 -2.67 -22.45
C GLU A 134 -14.84 -1.72 -23.65
N SER A 135 -15.00 -0.41 -23.41
CA SER A 135 -14.86 0.67 -24.41
C SER A 135 -13.42 0.97 -24.82
N GLY A 136 -12.42 0.34 -24.18
CA GLY A 136 -11.00 0.61 -24.40
C GLY A 136 -10.46 1.86 -23.70
N GLU A 137 -11.24 2.49 -22.81
CA GLU A 137 -10.78 3.66 -22.06
C GLU A 137 -9.88 3.26 -20.88
N LEU A 138 -8.79 4.00 -20.69
CA LEU A 138 -7.87 3.81 -19.57
C LEU A 138 -8.36 4.59 -18.36
N ILE A 139 -8.79 3.88 -17.32
CA ILE A 139 -9.20 4.49 -16.05
C ILE A 139 -8.10 4.29 -15.00
N PRO A 140 -7.52 5.36 -14.44
CA PRO A 140 -6.64 5.23 -13.29
C PRO A 140 -7.47 4.85 -12.07
N VAL A 141 -7.13 3.73 -11.43
CA VAL A 141 -7.83 3.24 -10.24
C VAL A 141 -6.90 3.10 -9.04
N THR A 142 -7.43 3.39 -7.86
CA THR A 142 -6.78 3.07 -6.60
C THR A 142 -7.36 1.78 -6.03
N VAL A 143 -6.48 0.83 -5.76
CA VAL A 143 -6.81 -0.45 -5.11
C VAL A 143 -6.87 -0.23 -3.60
N ILE A 144 -8.05 -0.41 -3.00
CA ILE A 144 -8.28 -0.36 -1.56
C ILE A 144 -8.53 -1.79 -1.06
N GLU A 145 -7.72 -2.24 -0.11
CA GLU A 145 -8.00 -3.44 0.68
C GLU A 145 -8.99 -3.07 1.78
N ALA A 146 -10.09 -3.79 1.86
CA ALA A 146 -11.15 -3.60 2.85
C ALA A 146 -11.41 -4.93 3.57
N THR A 147 -10.52 -5.29 4.49
CA THR A 147 -10.74 -6.43 5.41
C THR A 147 -12.07 -6.25 6.15
N PRO A 148 -12.82 -7.34 6.44
CA PRO A 148 -14.08 -7.27 7.17
C PRO A 148 -13.96 -6.44 8.45
N ASN A 149 -14.89 -5.50 8.61
CA ASN A 149 -14.99 -4.67 9.80
C ASN A 149 -15.99 -5.28 10.78
N ILE A 150 -15.76 -5.17 12.07
CA ILE A 150 -16.67 -5.72 13.07
C ILE A 150 -17.39 -4.60 13.81
N VAL A 151 -18.70 -4.74 13.99
CA VAL A 151 -19.50 -3.83 14.82
C VAL A 151 -19.17 -4.08 16.29
N LEU A 152 -18.55 -3.08 16.95
CA LEU A 152 -18.17 -3.15 18.36
C LEU A 152 -19.29 -2.65 19.29
N GLN A 153 -19.96 -1.57 18.88
CA GLN A 153 -21.01 -0.94 19.67
C GLN A 153 -22.00 -0.27 18.73
N VAL A 154 -23.28 -0.40 19.08
CA VAL A 154 -24.38 0.36 18.49
C VAL A 154 -24.78 1.42 19.51
N LYS A 155 -24.73 2.69 19.12
CA LYS A 155 -25.14 3.83 19.95
C LYS A 155 -26.55 4.24 19.54
N THR A 156 -27.44 4.29 20.53
CA THR A 156 -28.84 4.66 20.36
C THR A 156 -29.12 6.01 21.00
N MET A 157 -30.18 6.69 20.55
CA MET A 157 -30.57 7.99 21.09
C MET A 157 -30.86 7.94 22.59
N GLU A 158 -31.44 6.85 23.10
CA GLU A 158 -31.80 6.66 24.51
C GLU A 158 -30.58 6.54 25.44
N ASN A 159 -29.51 5.88 24.99
CA ASN A 159 -28.33 5.61 25.84
C ASN A 159 -27.24 6.68 25.71
N ASP A 160 -26.93 7.12 24.49
CA ASP A 160 -25.77 7.98 24.19
C ASP A 160 -26.15 9.39 23.73
N GLY A 161 -27.43 9.66 23.46
CA GLY A 161 -27.94 10.94 22.96
C GLY A 161 -27.73 11.17 21.45
N TYR A 162 -27.23 10.18 20.70
CA TYR A 162 -27.11 10.20 19.24
C TYR A 162 -27.02 8.78 18.67
N GLU A 163 -27.30 8.67 17.37
CA GLU A 163 -27.27 7.40 16.65
C GLU A 163 -25.94 7.22 15.91
N ALA A 164 -25.22 6.13 16.20
CA ALA A 164 -23.98 5.81 15.52
C ALA A 164 -23.62 4.32 15.63
N VAL A 165 -22.98 3.79 14.60
CA VAL A 165 -22.36 2.46 14.62
C VAL A 165 -20.85 2.61 14.78
N GLN A 166 -20.29 1.91 15.76
CA GLN A 166 -18.85 1.87 15.99
C GLN A 166 -18.25 0.62 15.34
N LEU A 167 -17.38 0.82 14.36
CA LEU A 167 -16.68 -0.24 13.63
C LEU A 167 -15.22 -0.36 14.06
N GLY A 168 -14.76 -1.60 14.21
CA GLY A 168 -13.37 -1.95 14.48
C GLY A 168 -12.69 -2.54 13.23
N TYR A 169 -11.49 -2.03 12.92
CA TYR A 169 -10.64 -2.47 11.81
C TYR A 169 -9.26 -2.91 12.30
N GLN A 170 -8.77 -4.00 11.70
CA GLN A 170 -7.47 -4.65 11.93
C GLN A 170 -7.29 -5.21 13.35
N ASP A 171 -6.90 -6.48 13.46
CA ASP A 171 -6.56 -7.09 14.74
C ASP A 171 -5.24 -6.56 15.31
N MET A 172 -5.27 -6.30 16.62
CA MET A 172 -4.12 -5.95 17.44
C MET A 172 -3.85 -7.10 18.40
N ARG A 173 -2.56 -7.44 18.55
CA ARG A 173 -2.14 -8.45 19.53
C ARG A 173 -2.55 -8.03 20.93
N GLU A 174 -3.10 -8.96 21.69
CA GLU A 174 -3.68 -8.71 23.01
C GLU A 174 -2.72 -8.02 24.01
N VAL A 175 -1.42 -8.35 23.93
CA VAL A 175 -0.35 -7.75 24.77
C VAL A 175 -0.19 -6.24 24.54
N LEU A 176 -0.52 -5.75 23.34
CA LEU A 176 -0.42 -4.34 22.98
C LEU A 176 -1.68 -3.54 23.38
N SER A 177 -2.74 -4.23 23.81
CA SER A 177 -4.00 -3.59 24.19
C SER A 177 -4.03 -3.27 25.69
N ASN A 178 -4.53 -2.09 26.02
CA ASN A 178 -4.80 -1.71 27.41
C ASN A 178 -6.06 -2.43 27.95
N LYS A 179 -6.20 -2.51 29.28
CA LYS A 179 -7.36 -3.15 29.93
C LYS A 179 -8.72 -2.57 29.48
N PRO A 180 -8.89 -1.23 29.35
CA PRO A 180 -10.16 -0.66 28.89
C PRO A 180 -10.53 -1.07 27.45
N ALA A 181 -9.59 -1.06 26.50
CA ALA A 181 -9.89 -1.48 25.13
C ALA A 181 -10.23 -2.97 25.06
N LYS A 182 -9.60 -3.82 25.88
CA LYS A 182 -9.99 -5.24 25.99
C LYS A 182 -11.44 -5.37 26.49
N GLY A 183 -11.80 -4.67 27.56
CA GLY A 183 -13.17 -4.70 28.10
C GLY A 183 -14.21 -4.17 27.12
N HIS A 184 -13.85 -3.15 26.33
CA HIS A 184 -14.72 -2.58 25.30
C HIS A 184 -15.01 -3.57 24.17
N VAL A 185 -13.97 -4.25 23.68
CA VAL A 185 -14.09 -5.21 22.57
C VAL A 185 -14.66 -6.57 23.03
N ALA A 186 -14.50 -6.91 24.32
CA ALA A 186 -15.08 -8.13 24.90
C ALA A 186 -16.61 -8.15 24.81
N LYS A 187 -17.29 -7.00 24.84
CA LYS A 187 -18.75 -6.91 24.62
C LYS A 187 -19.18 -7.45 23.25
N ALA A 188 -18.32 -7.34 22.24
CA ALA A 188 -18.53 -7.85 20.91
C ALA A 188 -17.85 -9.20 20.66
N ASN A 189 -17.29 -9.85 21.70
CA ASN A 189 -16.57 -11.14 21.61
C ASN A 189 -15.43 -11.18 20.58
N THR A 190 -14.72 -10.07 20.34
CA THR A 190 -13.70 -10.01 19.28
C THR A 190 -12.29 -9.71 19.79
N ALA A 191 -11.29 -9.95 18.93
CA ALA A 191 -9.91 -9.59 19.23
C ALA A 191 -9.74 -8.06 19.29
N PRO A 192 -8.88 -7.51 20.17
CA PRO A 192 -8.66 -6.07 20.26
C PRO A 192 -8.36 -5.45 18.90
N LYS A 193 -9.10 -4.43 18.48
CA LYS A 193 -8.95 -3.80 17.17
C LYS A 193 -8.01 -2.59 17.24
N ARG A 194 -7.16 -2.40 16.22
CA ARG A 194 -6.19 -1.30 16.17
C ARG A 194 -6.83 0.05 15.87
N PHE A 195 -7.88 0.05 15.07
CA PHE A 195 -8.58 1.27 14.68
C PHE A 195 -10.06 1.12 14.96
N ILE A 196 -10.60 2.07 15.71
CA ILE A 196 -12.03 2.14 16.03
C ILE A 196 -12.56 3.45 15.43
N ARG A 197 -13.63 3.37 14.65
CA ARG A 197 -14.25 4.52 13.99
C ARG A 197 -15.76 4.49 14.18
N GLU A 198 -16.33 5.66 14.40
CA GLU A 198 -17.78 5.85 14.51
C GLU A 198 -18.33 6.41 13.21
N PHE A 199 -19.42 5.81 12.75
CA PHE A 199 -20.23 6.28 11.65
C PHE A 199 -21.56 6.76 12.22
N LYS A 200 -21.82 8.06 12.06
CA LYS A 200 -23.10 8.70 12.35
C LYS A 200 -24.00 8.58 11.12
N ASP A 201 -25.31 8.64 11.34
CA ASP A 201 -26.34 8.65 10.28
C ASP A 201 -26.45 7.32 9.51
N VAL A 202 -26.50 6.20 10.24
CA VAL A 202 -26.74 4.86 9.68
C VAL A 202 -28.05 4.33 10.25
N GLU A 203 -28.90 3.74 9.40
CA GLU A 203 -30.10 3.03 9.85
C GLU A 203 -29.71 1.87 10.77
N LEU A 204 -30.03 2.01 12.06
CA LEU A 204 -29.58 1.10 13.12
C LEU A 204 -30.14 -0.33 12.96
N GLY A 205 -31.27 -0.48 12.25
CA GLY A 205 -32.03 -1.73 12.15
C GLY A 205 -31.24 -2.92 11.60
N ASP A 206 -30.20 -2.67 10.80
CA ASP A 206 -29.45 -3.72 10.11
C ASP A 206 -28.19 -4.20 10.86
N TYR A 207 -27.81 -3.57 11.99
CA TYR A 207 -26.50 -3.79 12.60
C TYR A 207 -26.60 -4.23 14.06
N GLU A 208 -26.30 -5.52 14.30
CA GLU A 208 -26.12 -6.07 15.64
C GLU A 208 -24.65 -6.04 16.07
N VAL A 209 -24.41 -5.95 17.38
CA VAL A 209 -23.07 -6.01 17.96
C VAL A 209 -22.43 -7.38 17.65
N GLY A 210 -21.23 -7.38 17.09
CA GLY A 210 -20.52 -8.59 16.64
C GLY A 210 -20.70 -8.91 15.15
N LYS A 211 -21.62 -8.25 14.43
CA LYS A 211 -21.80 -8.46 12.98
C LYS A 211 -20.58 -7.98 12.19
N GLU A 212 -20.21 -8.74 11.16
CA GLU A 212 -19.19 -8.36 10.20
C GLU A 212 -19.77 -7.54 9.06
N VAL A 213 -19.16 -6.40 8.75
CA VAL A 213 -19.43 -5.57 7.58
C VAL A 213 -18.37 -5.90 6.52
N LYS A 214 -18.82 -6.57 5.46
CA LYS A 214 -17.99 -7.00 4.33
C LYS A 214 -18.01 -5.97 3.20
N VAL A 215 -17.20 -6.22 2.17
CA VAL A 215 -17.09 -5.38 0.97
C VAL A 215 -18.37 -5.42 0.11
N ASP A 216 -19.17 -6.48 0.25
CA ASP A 216 -20.41 -6.74 -0.50
C ASP A 216 -21.49 -5.65 -0.34
N THR A 217 -21.34 -4.75 0.64
CA THR A 217 -22.21 -3.59 0.81
C THR A 217 -22.08 -2.57 -0.34
N PHE A 218 -20.99 -2.62 -1.11
CA PHE A 218 -20.76 -1.73 -2.24
C PHE A 218 -20.99 -2.44 -3.57
N GLN A 219 -21.59 -1.75 -4.53
CA GLN A 219 -21.77 -2.19 -5.90
C GLN A 219 -20.87 -1.40 -6.86
N ALA A 220 -20.58 -1.99 -8.03
CA ALA A 220 -19.91 -1.26 -9.10
C ALA A 220 -20.83 -0.15 -9.64
N GLY A 221 -20.29 1.06 -9.79
CA GLY A 221 -21.03 2.27 -10.16
C GLY A 221 -21.41 3.16 -8.98
N ASP A 222 -21.27 2.69 -7.73
CA ASP A 222 -21.61 3.49 -6.56
C ASP A 222 -20.72 4.74 -6.43
N ILE A 223 -21.36 5.84 -6.04
CA ILE A 223 -20.68 7.11 -5.76
C ILE A 223 -20.39 7.20 -4.26
N ILE A 224 -19.11 7.32 -3.91
CA ILE A 224 -18.60 7.30 -2.54
C ILE A 224 -17.76 8.54 -2.20
N ASP A 225 -17.78 8.90 -0.92
CA ASP A 225 -16.91 9.88 -0.30
C ASP A 225 -15.78 9.17 0.45
N VAL A 226 -14.55 9.49 0.08
CA VAL A 226 -13.36 8.81 0.61
C VAL A 226 -12.55 9.75 1.49
N THR A 227 -12.49 9.43 2.78
CA THR A 227 -11.81 10.23 3.80
C THR A 227 -10.52 9.58 4.27
N GLY A 228 -9.42 10.34 4.30
CA GLY A 228 -8.14 9.83 4.77
C GLY A 228 -7.25 10.93 5.33
N THR A 229 -6.16 10.51 5.98
CA THR A 229 -5.13 11.45 6.46
C THR A 229 -4.11 11.68 5.35
N THR A 230 -4.01 12.92 4.88
CA THR A 230 -3.06 13.31 3.83
C THR A 230 -1.61 13.07 4.25
N LYS A 231 -0.72 12.83 3.27
CA LYS A 231 0.73 12.68 3.52
C LYS A 231 1.26 13.90 4.27
N GLY A 232 1.90 13.68 5.41
CA GLY A 232 2.67 14.71 6.10
C GLY A 232 3.85 15.15 5.24
N LYS A 233 4.01 16.46 5.05
CA LYS A 233 5.15 17.06 4.32
C LYS A 233 6.10 17.82 5.27
N GLY A 234 5.87 17.81 6.58
CA GLY A 234 6.68 18.55 7.55
C GLY A 234 6.53 20.06 7.43
N PHE A 235 7.53 20.83 7.89
CA PHE A 235 7.57 22.29 7.75
C PHE A 235 7.88 22.67 6.30
N GLN A 236 7.00 23.45 5.68
CA GLN A 236 7.12 23.88 4.29
C GLN A 236 7.16 25.39 4.19
N GLY A 237 8.04 25.89 3.31
CA GLY A 237 8.13 27.31 2.98
C GLY A 237 6.87 27.83 2.28
N VAL A 238 6.71 29.16 2.26
CA VAL A 238 5.53 29.85 1.72
C VAL A 238 5.20 29.47 0.27
N ILE A 239 6.22 29.24 -0.55
CA ILE A 239 6.07 28.86 -1.96
C ILE A 239 5.37 27.50 -2.08
N LYS A 240 5.89 26.46 -1.41
CA LYS A 240 5.35 25.10 -1.51
C LYS A 240 4.03 24.93 -0.76
N ARG A 241 3.82 25.69 0.33
CA ARG A 241 2.61 25.62 1.14
C ARG A 241 1.43 26.41 0.55
N HIS A 242 1.70 27.59 -0.02
CA HIS A 242 0.67 28.56 -0.39
C HIS A 242 0.76 29.02 -1.85
N GLY A 243 1.66 28.48 -2.67
CA GLY A 243 1.81 28.84 -4.07
C GLY A 243 2.35 30.25 -4.31
N GLN A 244 3.03 30.86 -3.33
CA GLN A 244 3.66 32.17 -3.52
C GLN A 244 4.75 32.10 -4.58
N SER A 245 4.95 33.19 -5.32
CA SER A 245 6.05 33.29 -6.29
C SER A 245 7.41 33.41 -5.59
N ARG A 246 8.46 33.00 -6.29
CA ARG A 246 9.87 33.16 -5.87
C ARG A 246 10.37 34.53 -6.33
N GLY A 247 11.25 35.16 -5.54
CA GLY A 247 11.93 36.39 -5.96
C GLY A 247 12.97 36.15 -7.07
N PRO A 248 13.51 37.22 -7.69
CA PRO A 248 14.51 37.12 -8.75
C PRO A 248 15.72 36.27 -8.33
N MET A 249 16.29 35.50 -9.26
CA MET A 249 17.49 34.66 -9.03
C MET A 249 18.78 35.27 -9.56
N ALA A 250 18.72 36.52 -10.05
CA ALA A 250 19.92 37.25 -10.44
C ALA A 250 20.82 37.51 -9.22
N HIS A 251 22.13 37.62 -9.48
CA HIS A 251 23.10 38.07 -8.48
C HIS A 251 22.63 39.38 -7.83
N GLY A 252 22.67 39.43 -6.49
CA GLY A 252 22.20 40.58 -5.71
C GLY A 252 20.84 40.40 -5.05
N SER A 253 19.99 39.49 -5.53
CA SER A 253 18.74 39.17 -4.84
C SER A 253 19.00 38.38 -3.55
N ARG A 254 18.67 38.97 -2.39
CA ARG A 254 18.73 38.29 -1.09
C ARG A 254 17.42 37.56 -0.72
N TYR A 255 16.39 37.64 -1.57
CA TYR A 255 15.02 37.23 -1.25
C TYR A 255 14.47 36.19 -2.25
N HIS A 256 15.13 35.03 -2.34
CA HIS A 256 14.69 33.97 -3.25
C HIS A 256 13.41 33.25 -2.80
N ARG A 257 13.31 32.85 -1.53
CA ARG A 257 12.23 31.99 -1.01
C ARG A 257 11.65 32.44 0.33
N ARG A 258 11.98 33.67 0.74
CA ARG A 258 11.50 34.28 1.99
C ARG A 258 10.02 34.70 1.83
N PRO A 259 9.28 34.84 2.94
CA PRO A 259 7.96 35.49 2.89
C PRO A 259 8.11 36.90 2.29
N GLY A 260 7.14 37.29 1.45
CA GLY A 260 7.05 38.64 0.91
C GLY A 260 6.66 39.68 1.97
N SER A 261 6.09 40.81 1.55
CA SER A 261 5.66 41.87 2.49
C SER A 261 4.78 41.32 3.63
N MET A 262 5.12 41.69 4.87
CA MET A 262 4.44 41.23 6.09
C MET A 262 3.16 42.01 6.40
N GLY A 263 2.93 43.12 5.71
CA GLY A 263 1.78 44.00 5.92
C GLY A 263 2.14 45.44 5.54
N PRO A 264 1.13 46.32 5.41
CA PRO A 264 1.38 47.75 5.30
C PRO A 264 1.95 48.28 6.60
N VAL A 265 2.61 49.45 6.54
CA VAL A 265 3.18 50.12 7.72
C VAL A 265 2.06 50.59 8.66
N ALA A 266 1.02 51.26 8.15
CA ALA A 266 0.02 51.96 8.97
C ALA A 266 -0.76 51.17 10.07
N PRO A 267 -0.95 49.84 10.00
CA PRO A 267 -1.52 49.09 11.14
C PRO A 267 -0.47 48.51 12.12
N ASN A 268 0.84 48.67 11.89
CA ASN A 268 1.95 48.15 12.70
C ASN A 268 1.81 46.67 13.16
N ARG A 269 1.06 45.85 12.41
CA ARG A 269 0.81 44.46 12.74
C ARG A 269 0.67 43.62 11.47
N VAL A 270 1.00 42.34 11.60
CA VAL A 270 0.69 41.35 10.56
C VAL A 270 -0.80 41.02 10.64
N PHE A 271 -1.53 41.16 9.53
CA PHE A 271 -2.93 40.76 9.49
C PHE A 271 -3.09 39.27 9.80
N LYS A 272 -4.12 38.93 10.57
CA LYS A 272 -4.51 37.54 10.84
C LYS A 272 -4.73 36.82 9.50
N ASN A 273 -4.41 35.53 9.44
CA ASN A 273 -4.46 34.69 8.24
C ASN A 273 -3.46 35.04 7.12
N LYS A 274 -2.41 35.83 7.40
CA LYS A 274 -1.27 35.95 6.48
C LYS A 274 -0.67 34.56 6.24
N LYS A 275 -0.62 34.17 4.97
CA LYS A 275 -0.09 32.88 4.49
C LYS A 275 1.43 32.81 4.67
N LEU A 276 1.90 32.20 5.75
CA LEU A 276 3.32 32.06 6.11
C LEU A 276 3.78 30.59 6.04
N ALA A 277 5.10 30.37 6.16
CA ALA A 277 5.65 29.02 6.23
C ALA A 277 5.09 28.25 7.44
N GLY A 278 5.03 26.94 7.36
CA GLY A 278 4.49 26.12 8.45
C GLY A 278 4.29 24.66 8.09
N ARG A 279 3.74 23.89 9.03
CA ARG A 279 3.45 22.47 8.83
C ARG A 279 2.42 22.30 7.69
N MET A 280 2.72 21.39 6.78
CA MET A 280 1.88 21.04 5.63
C MET A 280 1.55 19.55 5.62
N GLY A 281 0.31 19.21 5.31
CA GLY A 281 -0.18 17.82 5.28
C GLY A 281 -0.43 17.24 6.66
N GLY A 282 -0.81 15.96 6.71
CA GLY A 282 -1.27 15.30 7.95
C GLY A 282 -2.70 15.71 8.35
N ASN A 283 -3.42 16.39 7.47
CA ASN A 283 -4.81 16.79 7.68
C ASN A 283 -5.74 15.67 7.22
N ARG A 284 -6.88 15.51 7.91
CA ARG A 284 -7.99 14.68 7.44
C ARG A 284 -8.67 15.39 6.28
N VAL A 285 -8.72 14.74 5.12
CA VAL A 285 -9.34 15.27 3.90
C VAL A 285 -10.29 14.22 3.36
N THR A 286 -11.45 14.68 2.90
CA THR A 286 -12.45 13.89 2.19
C THR A 286 -12.42 14.29 0.73
N ILE A 287 -12.19 13.32 -0.15
CA ILE A 287 -12.41 13.48 -1.59
C ILE A 287 -13.82 12.97 -1.85
N GLN A 288 -14.66 13.83 -2.42
CA GLN A 288 -16.06 13.55 -2.64
C GLN A 288 -16.30 13.00 -4.06
N ASN A 289 -17.42 12.28 -4.23
CA ASN A 289 -17.91 11.81 -5.52
C ASN A 289 -16.92 10.95 -6.31
N LEU A 290 -16.29 9.99 -5.64
CA LEU A 290 -15.49 8.97 -6.32
C LEU A 290 -16.37 7.80 -6.72
N GLU A 291 -16.11 7.23 -7.89
CA GLU A 291 -16.87 6.11 -8.44
C GLU A 291 -16.17 4.79 -8.13
N ILE A 292 -16.93 3.78 -7.70
CA ILE A 292 -16.43 2.41 -7.58
C ILE A 292 -16.48 1.75 -8.96
N VAL A 293 -15.32 1.37 -9.49
CA VAL A 293 -15.19 0.75 -10.82
C VAL A 293 -15.49 -0.75 -10.76
N ARG A 294 -15.03 -1.41 -9.69
CA ARG A 294 -15.22 -2.84 -9.49
C ARG A 294 -15.04 -3.20 -8.02
N VAL A 295 -15.84 -4.15 -7.56
CA VAL A 295 -15.71 -4.79 -6.26
C VAL A 295 -15.29 -6.24 -6.46
N ASP A 296 -14.30 -6.67 -5.70
CA ASP A 296 -13.83 -8.05 -5.67
C ASP A 296 -13.98 -8.55 -4.23
N ALA A 297 -15.06 -9.31 -4.00
CA ALA A 297 -15.42 -9.84 -2.69
C ALA A 297 -14.43 -10.91 -2.22
N ASP A 298 -13.95 -11.76 -3.14
CA ASP A 298 -13.03 -12.86 -2.84
C ASP A 298 -11.68 -12.33 -2.32
N ARG A 299 -11.19 -11.25 -2.93
CA ARG A 299 -9.94 -10.60 -2.50
C ARG A 299 -10.13 -9.51 -1.45
N ASN A 300 -11.37 -9.18 -1.08
CA ASN A 300 -11.72 -8.03 -0.23
C ASN A 300 -11.15 -6.71 -0.74
N VAL A 301 -11.25 -6.46 -2.06
CA VAL A 301 -10.68 -5.29 -2.72
C VAL A 301 -11.77 -4.45 -3.37
N ILE A 302 -11.67 -3.13 -3.16
CA ILE A 302 -12.47 -2.11 -3.87
C ILE A 302 -11.55 -1.34 -4.81
N LEU A 303 -11.96 -1.25 -6.07
CA LEU A 303 -11.30 -0.43 -7.08
C LEU A 303 -12.04 0.88 -7.22
N VAL A 304 -11.42 1.97 -6.76
CA VAL A 304 -12.00 3.31 -6.79
C VAL A 304 -11.34 4.13 -7.90
N LYS A 305 -12.14 4.81 -8.71
CA LYS A 305 -11.67 5.71 -9.76
C LYS A 305 -10.88 6.87 -9.17
N GLY A 306 -9.69 7.10 -9.71
CA GLY A 306 -8.86 8.25 -9.37
C GLY A 306 -8.08 8.12 -8.05
N ASN A 307 -7.82 9.27 -7.44
CA ASN A 307 -6.89 9.40 -6.32
C ASN A 307 -7.59 9.33 -4.97
N VAL A 308 -6.98 8.61 -4.03
CA VAL A 308 -7.45 8.47 -2.64
C VAL A 308 -6.47 9.16 -1.68
N PRO A 309 -6.95 9.90 -0.65
CA PRO A 309 -6.08 10.61 0.28
C PRO A 309 -5.11 9.68 1.04
N GLY A 310 -3.91 10.19 1.30
CA GLY A 310 -2.91 9.56 2.16
C GLY A 310 -1.80 8.81 1.43
N ALA A 311 -0.93 8.17 2.21
CA ALA A 311 0.18 7.37 1.69
C ALA A 311 -0.30 5.98 1.20
N LYS A 312 0.59 5.21 0.58
CA LYS A 312 0.35 3.76 0.45
C LYS A 312 0.15 3.18 1.85
N LYS A 313 -0.69 2.15 1.99
CA LYS A 313 -0.97 1.48 3.29
C LYS A 313 -1.65 2.35 4.37
N SER A 314 -2.16 3.55 4.04
CA SER A 314 -2.87 4.42 5.00
C SER A 314 -4.32 3.97 5.22
N LEU A 315 -4.83 4.12 6.45
CA LEU A 315 -6.24 3.94 6.76
C LEU A 315 -7.10 4.98 6.03
N ILE A 316 -8.17 4.50 5.42
CA ILE A 316 -9.15 5.29 4.68
C ILE A 316 -10.54 4.90 5.22
N THR A 317 -11.45 5.86 5.25
CA THR A 317 -12.86 5.67 5.58
C THR A 317 -13.66 5.94 4.32
N ILE A 318 -14.44 4.95 3.88
CA ILE A 318 -15.38 5.07 2.77
C ILE A 318 -16.77 5.32 3.36
N LYS A 319 -17.49 6.27 2.79
CA LYS A 319 -18.91 6.54 3.07
C LYS A 319 -19.67 6.64 1.75
N SER A 320 -20.97 6.38 1.78
CA SER A 320 -21.86 6.76 0.68
C SER A 320 -21.78 8.27 0.45
N ALA A 321 -21.87 8.71 -0.80
CA ALA A 321 -21.70 10.12 -1.13
C ALA A 321 -22.85 10.98 -0.56
N VAL A 322 -22.49 12.10 0.08
CA VAL A 322 -23.46 13.04 0.66
C VAL A 322 -24.08 13.94 -0.42
N LYS A 323 -23.40 14.11 -1.56
CA LYS A 323 -23.75 15.08 -2.61
C LYS A 323 -24.00 14.44 -3.97
N ALA A 324 -24.38 13.16 -4.00
CA ALA A 324 -24.78 12.52 -5.26
C ALA A 324 -25.95 13.30 -5.87
N LYS A 325 -25.74 13.81 -7.08
CA LYS A 325 -26.75 14.41 -7.95
C LYS A 325 -26.95 13.48 -9.12
#